data_AF-A0A0F9TU87-F1
#
_entry.id   AF-A0A0F9TU87-F1
#
_cell.length_a   1.000
_cell.length_b   1.000
_cell.length_c   1.000
_cell.angle_alpha   90.00
_cell.angle_beta   90.00
_cell.angle_gamma   90.00
#
_symmetry.space_group_name_H-M   'P 1'
#
loop_
_entity.id
_entity.type
_entity.pdbx_description
1 polymer ?
#
loop_
_entity_poly.entity_id
_entity_poly.type
_entity_poly.pdbx_seq_one_letter_code
_entity_poly.pdbx_strand_id
1 'polypeptide(L)' 'MTKLIVTLSEEMDRDFRATVKRIYGDKRGGLSIAAEQALKDWIEKQT' A
#
# COMPACT_ATOMS: atom_id res chain seq x y z
N MET A 1 1.48 -17.08 3.23
CA MET A 1 1.35 -15.72 2.66
C MET A 1 1.32 -15.84 1.16
N THR A 2 0.30 -15.28 0.53
CA THR A 2 0.24 -15.11 -0.93
C THR A 2 1.07 -13.88 -1.33
N LYS A 3 1.59 -13.86 -2.55
CA LYS A 3 2.41 -12.77 -3.07
C LYS A 3 1.75 -12.17 -4.30
N LEU A 4 1.60 -10.86 -4.31
CA LEU A 4 1.18 -10.07 -5.47
C LEU A 4 2.36 -9.17 -5.86
N ILE A 5 2.70 -9.14 -7.15
CA ILE A 5 3.71 -8.24 -7.71
C ILE A 5 2.97 -7.29 -8.64
N VAL A 6 3.11 -5.98 -8.40
CA VAL A 6 2.53 -4.92 -9.22
C VAL A 6 3.62 -3.94 -9.62
N THR A 7 3.45 -3.32 -10.77
CA THR A 7 4.29 -2.22 -11.24
C THR A 7 3.53 -0.92 -11.01
N LEU A 8 4.18 0.04 -10.35
CA LEU A 8 3.66 1.37 -10.11
C LEU A 8 4.51 2.39 -10.86
N SER A 9 3.95 3.56 -11.17
CA SER A 9 4.76 4.70 -11.59
C SER A 9 5.69 5.13 -10.44
N GLU A 10 6.82 5.73 -10.77
CA GLU A 10 7.77 6.23 -9.77
C GLU A 10 7.13 7.24 -8.81
N GLU A 11 6.27 8.12 -9.35
CA GLU A 11 5.49 9.08 -8.57
C GLU A 11 4.59 8.38 -7.55
N MET A 12 3.84 7.37 -7.99
CA MET A 12 2.93 6.64 -7.10
C MET A 12 3.68 5.86 -6.02
N ASP A 13 4.79 5.18 -6.36
CA ASP A 13 5.60 4.45 -5.37
C ASP A 13 6.18 5.40 -4.32
N ARG A 14 6.71 6.56 -4.75
CA ARG A 14 7.25 7.58 -3.85
C ARG A 14 6.18 8.10 -2.89
N ASP A 15 5.03 8.50 -3.42
CA ASP A 15 3.98 9.13 -2.61
C ASP A 15 3.30 8.11 -1.69
N PHE A 16 3.15 6.86 -2.15
CA PHE A 16 2.66 5.75 -1.34
C PHE A 16 3.62 5.46 -0.17
N ARG A 17 4.92 5.32 -0.41
CA ARG A 17 5.92 5.08 0.64
C ARG A 17 6.01 6.22 1.63
N ALA A 18 5.98 7.47 1.17
CA ALA A 18 5.98 8.64 2.02
C ALA A 18 4.74 8.65 2.94
N THR A 19 3.57 8.31 2.40
CA THR A 19 2.32 8.20 3.16
C THR A 19 2.37 7.08 4.19
N VAL A 20 2.84 5.88 3.80
CA VAL A 20 3.02 4.75 4.72
C VAL A 20 3.95 5.12 5.86
N LYS A 21 5.09 5.77 5.57
CA LYS A 21 6.04 6.22 6.59
C LYS A 21 5.42 7.23 7.55
N ARG A 22 4.61 8.17 7.05
CA ARG A 22 3.90 9.16 7.87
C ARG A 22 2.90 8.51 8.84
N ILE A 23 2.21 7.45 8.42
CA ILE A 23 1.16 6.80 9.23
C ILE A 23 1.76 5.78 10.20
N TYR A 24 2.70 4.95 9.74
CA TYR A 24 3.21 3.79 10.49
C TYR A 24 4.63 3.98 11.04
N GLY A 25 5.30 5.09 10.73
CA GLY A 25 6.71 5.29 11.05
C GLY A 25 7.61 4.27 10.34
N ASP A 26 8.69 3.87 11.03
CA ASP A 26 9.64 2.87 10.52
C ASP A 26 9.24 1.42 10.87
N LYS A 27 7.94 1.17 11.13
CA LYS A 27 7.44 -0.15 11.51
C LYS A 27 7.59 -1.16 10.36
N ARG A 28 8.20 -2.31 10.65
CA ARG A 28 8.29 -3.44 9.72
C ARG A 28 6.88 -3.89 9.29
N GLY A 29 6.66 -3.95 7.97
CA GLY A 29 5.40 -4.42 7.39
C GLY A 29 4.38 -3.34 7.04
N GLY A 30 4.65 -2.05 7.34
CA GLY A 30 3.72 -0.95 7.03
C GLY A 30 3.27 -0.90 5.57
N LEU A 31 4.16 -1.18 4.61
CA LEU A 31 3.82 -1.23 3.19
C LEU A 31 2.82 -2.33 2.84
N SER A 32 2.96 -3.51 3.44
CA SER A 32 2.05 -4.63 3.18
C SER A 32 0.67 -4.34 3.75
N ILE A 33 0.62 -3.78 4.96
CA ILE A 33 -0.64 -3.38 5.62
C ILE A 33 -1.36 -2.32 4.79
N ALA A 34 -0.64 -1.27 4.36
CA ALA A 34 -1.22 -0.21 3.55
C ALA A 34 -1.69 -0.71 2.17
N ALA A 35 -0.93 -1.61 1.54
CA ALA A 35 -1.30 -2.19 0.25
C ALA A 35 -2.56 -3.06 0.38
N GLU A 36 -2.64 -3.88 1.43
CA GLU A 36 -3.84 -4.69 1.70
C GLU A 36 -5.07 -3.83 1.98
N GLN A 37 -4.92 -2.73 2.74
CA GLN A 37 -6.00 -1.78 2.98
C GLN A 37 -6.46 -1.13 1.67
N ALA A 38 -5.53 -0.64 0.83
CA ALA A 38 -5.88 -0.02 -0.44
C ALA A 38 -6.63 -0.97 -1.38
N LEU A 39 -6.25 -2.26 -1.39
CA LEU A 39 -6.96 -3.29 -2.17
C LEU A 39 -8.36 -3.57 -1.61
N LYS A 40 -8.53 -3.63 -0.28
CA LYS A 40 -9.85 -3.78 0.36
C LYS A 40 -10.77 -2.60 0.00
N ASP A 41 -10.29 -1.37 0.19
CA ASP A 41 -11.04 -0.15 -0.11
C ASP A 41 -11.44 -0.08 -1.60
N TRP A 42 -10.58 -0.56 -2.49
CA TRP A 42 -10.90 -0.65 -3.91
C TRP A 42 -12.04 -1.64 -4.18
N ILE A 43 -11.94 -2.86 -3.64
CA ILE A 43 -12.95 -3.92 -3.82
C ILE A 43 -14.32 -3.47 -3.28
N GLU A 44 -14.35 -2.87 -2.09
CA GLU A 44 -15.57 -2.36 -1.46
C GLU A 44 -16.26 -1.29 -2.32
N LYS A 45 -15.50 -0.46 -3.05
CA LYS A 45 -16.08 0.54 -3.96
C LYS A 45 -16.68 -0.06 -5.24
N GLN A 46 -16.31 -1.28 -5.60
CA GLN A 46 -16.80 -1.96 -6.81
C GLN A 46 -17.94 -2.94 -6.52
N THR A 47 -18.36 -3.10 -5.25
CA THR A 47 -19.42 -4.01 -4.82
C THR A 47 -20.60 -3.22 -4.27
#